data_AF-A0A350J0L4-F1
#
_entry.id   AF-A0A350J0L4-F1
#
_cell.length_a   1.000
_cell.length_b   1.000
_cell.length_c   1.000
_cell.angle_alpha   90.00
_cell.angle_beta   90.00
_cell.angle_gamma   90.00
#
_symmetry.space_group_name_H-M   'P 1'
#
loop_
_entity.id
_entity.type
_entity.pdbx_description
1 polymer ?
#
loop_
_entity_poly.entity_id
_entity_poly.type
_entity_poly.pdbx_seq_one_letter_code
_entity_poly.pdbx_strand_id
1 'polypeptide(L)'
;MTSPNTQQHFLLVDDDEVFCSILSRALERREITTSTANSPQQAIELIQQLGNIFSHAVIDLNMGKESGLALIPQLLNFDAQLKIVVLTGYSSIATTVEAIKRGASNYLCKPASVDEILAAFNENNINEQKLVSSKPLSVDRLEWEY
;
A
#
# COMPACT_ATOMS: atom_id res chain seq x y z
N MET A 1 -8.49 27.28 -20.27
CA MET A 1 -8.24 27.24 -18.81
C MET A 1 -7.91 25.79 -18.49
N THR A 2 -6.64 25.41 -18.58
CA THR A 2 -6.17 24.08 -18.17
C THR A 2 -6.10 24.06 -16.66
N SER A 3 -6.90 23.19 -16.02
CA SER A 3 -6.82 22.93 -14.58
C SER A 3 -5.35 22.66 -14.18
N PRO A 4 -4.92 23.07 -12.98
CA PRO A 4 -3.58 22.72 -12.51
C PRO A 4 -3.45 21.20 -12.55
N ASN A 5 -2.41 20.71 -13.22
CA ASN A 5 -2.06 19.31 -13.26
C ASN A 5 -1.70 18.88 -11.83
N THR A 6 -2.67 18.41 -11.05
CA THR A 6 -2.45 17.81 -9.73
C THR A 6 -1.85 16.43 -9.97
N GLN A 7 -0.60 16.39 -10.39
CA GLN A 7 0.13 15.16 -10.66
C GLN A 7 0.15 14.34 -9.38
N GLN A 8 -0.51 13.18 -9.39
CA GLN A 8 -0.59 12.33 -8.21
C GLN A 8 0.81 11.77 -7.93
N HIS A 9 1.32 12.05 -6.73
CA HIS A 9 2.55 11.42 -6.23
C HIS A 9 2.21 10.36 -5.20
N PHE A 10 2.61 9.12 -5.49
CA PHE A 10 2.40 7.95 -4.64
C PHE A 10 3.66 7.63 -3.83
N LEU A 11 3.49 7.36 -2.54
CA LEU A 11 4.52 6.74 -1.70
C LEU A 11 4.27 5.22 -1.67
N LEU A 12 5.20 4.43 -2.19
CA LEU A 12 5.13 2.96 -2.15
C LEU A 12 6.04 2.47 -1.02
N VAL A 13 5.49 1.72 -0.07
CA VAL A 13 6.22 1.24 1.10
C VAL A 13 6.15 -0.28 1.18
N ASP A 14 7.24 -0.95 0.84
CA ASP A 14 7.35 -2.41 0.77
C ASP A 14 8.82 -2.85 0.83
N ASP A 15 9.16 -3.85 1.63
CA ASP A 15 10.53 -4.38 1.70
C ASP A 15 10.91 -5.19 0.45
N ASP A 16 9.92 -5.57 -0.38
CA ASP A 16 10.16 -6.11 -1.71
C ASP A 16 10.44 -4.99 -2.74
N GLU A 17 11.73 -4.70 -2.95
CA GLU A 17 12.23 -3.76 -3.96
C GLU A 17 11.76 -4.09 -5.39
N VAL A 18 11.64 -5.38 -5.72
CA VAL A 18 11.23 -5.83 -7.05
C VAL A 18 9.75 -5.50 -7.26
N PHE A 19 8.91 -5.78 -6.27
CA PHE A 19 7.51 -5.40 -6.29
C PHE A 19 7.33 -3.88 -6.41
N CYS A 20 8.04 -3.10 -5.59
CA CYS A 20 8.04 -1.63 -5.66
C CYS A 20 8.42 -1.13 -7.06
N SER A 21 9.47 -1.68 -7.68
CA SER A 21 9.91 -1.29 -9.02
C SER A 21 8.88 -1.62 -10.10
N ILE A 22 8.24 -2.78 -10.01
CA ILE A 22 7.19 -3.19 -10.96
C ILE A 22 5.96 -2.30 -10.84
N LEU A 23 5.51 -2.04 -9.61
CA LEU A 23 4.34 -1.19 -9.34
C LEU A 23 4.62 0.26 -9.75
N SER A 24 5.78 0.79 -9.41
CA SER A 24 6.25 2.12 -9.81
C SER A 24 6.19 2.30 -11.33
N ARG A 25 6.83 1.41 -12.10
CA ARG A 25 6.79 1.44 -13.57
C ARG A 25 5.37 1.35 -14.13
N ALA A 26 4.49 0.62 -13.47
CA ALA A 26 3.11 0.48 -13.91
C ALA A 26 2.24 1.71 -13.59
N LEU A 27 2.54 2.45 -12.53
CA LEU A 27 1.93 3.73 -12.19
C LEU A 27 2.47 4.86 -13.09
N GLU A 28 3.77 4.87 -13.38
CA GLU A 28 4.40 5.84 -14.28
C GLU A 28 3.81 5.79 -15.70
N ARG A 29 3.46 4.60 -16.21
CA ARG A 29 2.74 4.44 -17.49
C ARG A 29 1.35 5.09 -17.51
N ARG A 30 0.81 5.42 -16.33
CA ARG A 30 -0.44 6.17 -16.15
C ARG A 30 -0.19 7.61 -15.71
N GLU A 31 1.02 8.13 -15.92
CA GLU A 31 1.42 9.50 -15.58
C GLU A 31 1.37 9.83 -14.07
N ILE A 32 1.47 8.79 -13.23
CA ILE A 32 1.52 8.92 -11.76
C ILE A 32 2.98 8.82 -11.33
N THR A 33 3.47 9.83 -10.60
CA THR A 33 4.82 9.80 -10.02
C THR A 33 4.86 8.98 -8.75
N THR A 34 5.99 8.32 -8.49
CA THR A 34 6.16 7.47 -7.31
C THR A 34 7.47 7.71 -6.61
N SER A 35 7.48 7.67 -5.27
CA SER A 35 8.67 7.43 -4.47
C SER A 35 8.53 6.10 -3.75
N THR A 36 9.63 5.37 -3.59
CA THR A 36 9.64 4.05 -2.95
C THR A 36 10.41 4.11 -1.63
N ALA A 37 9.89 3.42 -0.62
CA ALA A 37 10.53 3.17 0.65
C ALA A 37 10.51 1.67 0.95
N ASN A 38 11.62 1.13 1.43
CA ASN A 38 11.79 -0.28 1.74
C ASN A 38 11.74 -0.57 3.24
N SER A 39 11.38 0.44 4.04
CA SER A 39 11.12 0.33 5.47
C SER A 39 10.22 1.48 5.93
N PRO A 40 9.53 1.34 7.09
CA PRO A 40 8.79 2.44 7.70
C PRO A 40 9.67 3.67 7.95
N GLN A 41 10.89 3.46 8.44
CA GLN A 41 11.84 4.52 8.73
C GLN A 41 12.15 5.34 7.47
N GLN A 42 12.43 4.69 6.34
CA GLN A 42 12.69 5.38 5.07
C GLN A 42 11.45 6.12 4.56
N ALA A 43 10.24 5.58 4.77
CA ALA A 43 9.00 6.26 4.41
C ALA A 43 8.83 7.58 5.19
N ILE A 44 9.17 7.57 6.48
CA ILE A 44 9.16 8.77 7.33
C ILE A 44 10.23 9.77 6.90
N GLU A 45 11.43 9.31 6.56
CA GLU A 45 12.49 10.19 6.04
C GLU A 45 12.08 10.86 4.72
N LEU A 46 11.45 10.11 3.80
CA LEU A 46 10.98 10.65 2.53
C LEU A 46 9.87 11.69 2.71
N ILE A 47 8.87 11.45 3.57
CA ILE A 47 7.79 12.42 3.81
C ILE A 47 8.32 13.69 4.48
N GLN A 48 9.31 13.58 5.36
CA GLN A 48 9.97 14.74 5.97
C GLN A 48 10.82 15.53 4.98
N GLN A 49 11.53 14.86 4.07
CA GLN A 49 12.40 15.49 3.09
C GLN A 49 11.62 16.17 1.96
N LEU A 50 10.56 15.52 1.48
CA LEU A 50 9.82 15.95 0.29
C LEU A 50 8.53 16.73 0.63
N GLY A 51 8.07 16.64 1.88
CA GLY A 51 6.89 17.37 2.36
C GLY A 51 5.57 16.82 1.81
N ASN A 52 4.55 17.69 1.77
CA ASN A 52 3.17 17.33 1.42
C ASN A 52 2.94 17.18 -0.10
N ILE A 53 3.91 16.61 -0.81
CA ILE A 53 3.75 16.27 -2.23
C ILE A 53 3.01 14.95 -2.43
N PHE A 54 3.04 14.08 -1.41
CA PHE A 54 2.39 12.78 -1.46
C PHE A 54 0.88 12.92 -1.31
N SER A 55 0.16 12.40 -2.29
CA SER A 55 -1.31 12.40 -2.29
C SER A 55 -1.87 11.02 -1.92
N HIS A 56 -1.08 9.97 -2.15
CA HIS A 56 -1.48 8.58 -1.93
C HIS A 56 -0.30 7.79 -1.35
N ALA A 57 -0.57 6.80 -0.52
CA ALA A 57 0.41 5.82 -0.07
C ALA A 57 -0.13 4.39 -0.22
N VAL A 58 0.73 3.49 -0.69
CA VAL A 58 0.50 2.04 -0.71
C VAL A 58 1.47 1.41 0.28
N ILE A 59 0.96 0.71 1.29
CA ILE A 59 1.75 0.22 2.42
C ILE A 59 1.58 -1.30 2.57
N ASP A 60 2.69 -2.05 2.56
CA ASP A 60 2.71 -3.45 2.99
C ASP A 60 2.75 -3.56 4.53
N LEU A 61 2.15 -4.61 5.11
CA LEU A 61 2.13 -4.79 6.56
C LEU A 61 3.31 -5.59 7.12
N ASN A 62 3.95 -6.39 6.28
CA ASN A 62 4.97 -7.38 6.62
C ASN A 62 6.35 -6.95 6.09
N MET A 63 6.94 -5.92 6.71
CA MET A 63 8.26 -5.40 6.34
C MET A 63 9.34 -5.92 7.32
N GLY A 64 9.44 -7.24 7.43
CA GLY A 64 10.40 -7.91 8.30
C GLY A 64 10.22 -7.61 9.79
N LYS A 65 11.03 -6.71 10.35
CA LYS A 65 11.07 -6.41 11.80
C LYS A 65 10.00 -5.40 12.25
N GLU A 66 9.47 -4.61 11.33
CA GLU A 66 8.54 -3.54 11.63
C GLU A 66 7.22 -3.75 10.88
N SER A 67 6.11 -3.49 11.55
CA SER A 67 4.79 -3.61 10.93
C SER A 67 4.36 -2.29 10.29
N GLY A 68 3.91 -2.37 9.03
CA GLY A 68 3.32 -1.22 8.33
C GLY A 68 2.07 -0.63 9.00
N LEU A 69 1.41 -1.37 9.90
CA LEU A 69 0.26 -0.85 10.66
C LEU A 69 0.64 0.36 11.53
N ALA A 70 1.86 0.40 12.07
CA ALA A 70 2.31 1.51 12.90
C ALA A 70 2.61 2.77 12.08
N LEU A 71 2.88 2.60 10.79
CA LEU A 71 3.22 3.69 9.87
C LEU A 71 2.01 4.54 9.49
N ILE A 72 0.82 3.93 9.38
CA ILE A 72 -0.42 4.61 8.97
C ILE A 72 -0.68 5.90 9.80
N PRO A 73 -0.78 5.86 11.14
CA PRO A 73 -1.05 7.06 11.92
C PRO A 73 0.13 8.05 11.88
N GLN A 74 1.36 7.58 11.69
CA GLN A 74 2.52 8.48 11.58
C GLN A 74 2.44 9.31 10.31
N LEU A 75 2.14 8.69 9.16
CA LEU A 75 1.98 9.40 7.89
C LEU A 75 0.79 10.37 7.92
N LEU A 76 -0.34 9.97 8.52
CA LEU A 76 -1.50 10.84 8.67
C LEU A 76 -1.26 12.03 9.61
N ASN A 77 -0.32 11.92 10.56
CA ASN A 77 0.09 13.06 11.38
C ASN A 77 0.90 14.09 10.59
N PHE A 78 1.61 13.69 9.52
CA PHE A 78 2.28 14.62 8.61
C PHE A 78 1.28 15.28 7.66
N ASP A 79 0.39 14.48 7.08
CA ASP A 79 -0.69 14.97 6.23
C ASP A 79 -1.98 14.17 6.43
N ALA A 80 -2.96 14.82 7.06
CA ALA A 80 -4.27 14.22 7.30
C ALA A 80 -5.10 14.00 6.02
N GLN A 81 -4.69 14.56 4.88
CA GLN A 81 -5.32 14.35 3.58
C GLN A 81 -4.71 13.19 2.79
N LEU A 82 -3.60 12.60 3.26
CA LEU A 82 -2.94 11.48 2.61
C LEU A 82 -3.89 10.27 2.57
N LYS A 83 -4.21 9.79 1.37
CA LYS A 83 -4.99 8.56 1.21
C LYS A 83 -4.08 7.35 1.33
N ILE A 84 -4.45 6.38 2.15
CA ILE A 84 -3.61 5.21 2.43
C ILE A 84 -4.36 3.94 2.05
N VAL A 85 -3.78 3.13 1.16
CA VAL A 85 -4.24 1.77 0.88
C VAL A 85 -3.21 0.80 1.44
N VAL A 86 -3.68 -0.13 2.28
CA VAL A 86 -2.85 -1.27 2.67
C VAL A 86 -2.89 -2.31 1.56
N LEU A 87 -1.73 -2.80 1.13
CA LEU A 87 -1.61 -3.87 0.14
C LEU A 87 -0.65 -4.93 0.65
N THR A 88 -1.15 -6.09 1.08
CA THR A 88 -0.30 -7.11 1.69
C THR A 88 -0.67 -8.54 1.35
N GLY A 89 0.32 -9.44 1.38
CA GLY A 89 0.09 -10.89 1.31
C GLY A 89 -0.34 -11.50 2.66
N TYR A 90 -0.14 -10.78 3.77
CA TYR A 90 -0.47 -11.26 5.12
C TYR A 90 -1.81 -10.67 5.60
N SER A 91 -2.90 -11.14 5.00
CA SER A 91 -4.23 -10.61 5.26
C SER A 91 -5.02 -11.42 6.28
N SER A 92 -5.68 -10.69 7.19
CA SER A 92 -6.66 -11.23 8.12
C SER A 92 -7.72 -10.17 8.45
N ILE A 93 -8.88 -10.62 8.90
CA ILE A 93 -9.95 -9.72 9.38
C ILE A 93 -9.41 -8.79 10.47
N ALA A 94 -8.61 -9.30 11.40
CA ALA A 94 -8.03 -8.51 12.49
C ALA A 94 -7.14 -7.37 11.96
N THR A 95 -6.22 -7.68 11.03
CA THR A 95 -5.32 -6.68 10.44
C THR A 95 -6.06 -5.66 9.58
N THR A 96 -7.14 -6.06 8.91
CA THR A 96 -7.97 -5.15 8.14
C THR A 96 -8.67 -4.17 9.07
N VAL A 97 -9.36 -4.68 10.09
CA VAL A 97 -10.06 -3.84 11.09
C VAL A 97 -9.08 -2.86 11.74
N GLU A 98 -7.88 -3.31 12.08
CA GLU A 98 -6.86 -2.46 12.69
C GLU A 98 -6.34 -1.38 11.73
N ALA A 99 -6.09 -1.73 10.45
CA ALA A 99 -5.68 -0.75 9.44
C ALA A 99 -6.72 0.35 9.25
N ILE A 100 -8.00 -0.02 9.12
CA ILE A 100 -9.10 0.93 8.95
C ILE A 100 -9.27 1.81 10.19
N LYS A 101 -9.21 1.23 11.40
CA LYS A 101 -9.24 1.99 12.66
C LYS A 101 -8.12 3.02 12.77
N ARG A 102 -6.97 2.74 12.15
CA ARG A 102 -5.81 3.65 12.12
C ARG A 102 -5.87 4.69 11.02
N GLY A 103 -6.90 4.67 10.17
CA GLY A 103 -7.13 5.67 9.13
C GLY A 103 -6.74 5.24 7.72
N ALA A 104 -6.45 3.96 7.47
CA ALA A 104 -6.33 3.48 6.10
C ALA A 104 -7.66 3.66 5.37
N SER A 105 -7.60 4.16 4.14
CA SER A 105 -8.75 4.34 3.26
C SER A 105 -9.29 3.00 2.76
N ASN A 106 -8.41 2.03 2.49
CA ASN A 106 -8.81 0.70 2.05
C ASN A 106 -7.73 -0.36 2.35
N TYR A 107 -8.08 -1.62 2.10
CA TYR A 107 -7.23 -2.79 2.33
C TYR A 107 -7.36 -3.77 1.17
N LEU A 108 -6.23 -4.17 0.58
CA LEU A 108 -6.13 -5.12 -0.51
C LEU A 108 -5.19 -6.27 -0.16
N CYS A 109 -5.52 -7.45 -0.66
CA CYS A 109 -4.65 -8.62 -0.61
C CYS A 109 -3.78 -8.68 -1.86
N LYS A 110 -2.48 -8.99 -1.72
CA LYS A 110 -1.65 -9.40 -2.86
C LYS A 110 -2.08 -10.81 -3.32
N PRO A 111 -2.07 -11.11 -4.63
CA PRO A 111 -1.75 -10.19 -5.73
C PRO A 111 -2.91 -9.23 -6.04
N ALA A 112 -2.58 -7.98 -6.36
CA ALA A 112 -3.53 -6.97 -6.84
C ALA A 112 -2.98 -6.30 -8.10
N SER A 113 -3.84 -6.07 -9.08
CA SER A 113 -3.49 -5.28 -10.27
C SER A 113 -3.46 -3.79 -9.97
N VAL A 114 -2.77 -3.01 -10.80
CA VAL A 114 -2.70 -1.55 -10.59
C VAL A 114 -4.07 -0.89 -10.70
N ASP A 115 -4.97 -1.39 -11.55
CA ASP A 115 -6.32 -0.86 -11.65
C ASP A 115 -7.12 -1.08 -10.35
N GLU A 116 -6.91 -2.21 -9.67
CA GLU A 116 -7.52 -2.47 -8.37
C GLU A 116 -6.96 -1.57 -7.27
N ILE A 117 -5.65 -1.31 -7.29
CA ILE A 117 -5.00 -0.38 -6.36
C ILE A 117 -5.58 1.03 -6.55
N LEU A 118 -5.70 1.50 -7.80
CA LEU A 118 -6.28 2.80 -8.11
C LEU A 118 -7.77 2.90 -7.77
N ALA A 119 -8.54 1.84 -8.04
CA ALA A 119 -9.94 1.77 -7.65
C ALA A 119 -10.12 1.86 -6.13
N ALA A 120 -9.24 1.22 -5.35
CA ALA A 120 -9.31 1.21 -3.90
C ALA A 120 -9.17 2.61 -3.25
N PHE A 121 -8.57 3.59 -3.94
CA PHE A 121 -8.50 4.99 -3.49
C PHE A 121 -9.75 5.83 -3.80
N ASN A 122 -10.64 5.32 -4.66
CA ASN A 122 -11.88 5.97 -5.07
C ASN A 122 -13.12 5.32 -4.45
N GLU A 123 -13.03 4.05 -4.07
CA GLU A 123 -14.09 3.33 -3.38
C GLU A 123 -14.17 3.78 -1.92
N ASN A 124 -15.20 4.55 -1.57
CA ASN A 124 -15.53 4.90 -0.17
C ASN A 124 -16.11 3.70 0.62
N ASN A 125 -16.16 2.51 0.03
CA ASN A 125 -16.74 1.31 0.64
C ASN A 125 -15.75 0.16 0.55
N ILE A 126 -15.49 -0.45 1.71
CA ILE A 126 -14.74 -1.69 1.86
C ILE A 126 -15.55 -2.78 1.17
N ASN A 127 -15.07 -3.30 0.05
CA ASN A 127 -15.77 -4.36 -0.65
C ASN A 127 -15.52 -5.67 0.10
N GLU A 128 -16.45 -6.06 1.00
CA GLU A 128 -16.39 -7.29 1.81
C GLU A 128 -16.14 -8.55 0.95
N GLN A 129 -16.53 -8.51 -0.33
CA GLN A 129 -16.32 -9.61 -1.28
C GLN A 129 -14.85 -9.84 -1.66
N LYS A 130 -13.98 -8.82 -1.58
CA LYS A 130 -12.51 -8.98 -1.80
C LYS A 130 -11.77 -9.47 -0.56
N LEU A 131 -12.40 -9.41 0.61
CA LEU A 131 -11.82 -9.81 1.90
C LEU A 131 -11.58 -11.33 2.02
N VAL A 132 -12.18 -12.12 1.12
CA VAL A 132 -12.23 -13.60 1.21
C VAL A 132 -11.57 -14.29 0.01
N SER A 133 -10.70 -13.63 -0.76
CA SER A 133 -9.89 -14.35 -1.77
C SER A 133 -8.65 -15.01 -1.15
N SER A 134 -8.86 -15.86 -0.15
CA SER A 134 -7.93 -16.93 0.18
C SER A 134 -8.14 -18.09 -0.79
N LYS A 135 -7.59 -17.97 -2.01
CA LYS A 135 -7.06 -19.20 -2.61
C LYS A 135 -5.80 -19.50 -1.81
N PRO A 136 -5.74 -20.61 -1.03
CA PRO A 136 -4.49 -20.97 -0.39
C PRO A 136 -3.43 -21.09 -1.49
N LEU A 137 -2.24 -20.54 -1.22
CA LEU A 137 -1.03 -20.94 -1.91
C LEU A 137 -1.05 -22.47 -1.98
N SER A 138 -1.02 -22.98 -3.20
CA SER A 138 -0.98 -24.40 -3.50
C SER A 138 0.03 -25.08 -2.57
N VAL A 139 -0.47 -25.99 -1.75
CA VAL A 139 0.33 -26.93 -0.96
C VAL A 139 1.05 -27.83 -1.96
N ASP A 140 2.19 -27.38 -2.45
CA ASP A 140 3.14 -28.16 -3.28
C ASP A 140 4.56 -28.00 -2.75
N ARG A 141 4.71 -27.90 -1.42
CA ARG A 141 6.02 -27.96 -0.76
C ARG A 141 5.98 -28.69 0.57
N LEU A 142 5.43 -29.90 0.52
CA LEU A 142 5.76 -30.98 1.46
C LEU A 142 6.23 -32.14 0.60
N GLU A 143 7.41 -31.99 0.02
CA GLU A 143 8.21 -33.15 -0.32
C GLU A 143 9.46 -33.12 0.57
N TRP A 144 9.79 -34.31 1.10
CA TRP A 144 11.00 -34.69 1.84
C TRP A 144 10.97 -34.21 3.32
N GLU A 145 10.97 -35.07 4.33
CA GLU A 145 11.82 -36.26 4.49
C GLU A 145 11.07 -37.51 4.96
N TYR A 146 11.51 -38.63 4.37
CA TYR A 146 11.36 -40.00 4.85
C TYR A 146 12.09 -40.21 6.18
#